data_AF-A0A1Q8EKF7-F1
#
_entry.id   AF-A0A1Q8EKF7-F1
#
_cell.length_a   1.000
_cell.length_b   1.000
_cell.length_c   1.000
_cell.angle_alpha   90.00
_cell.angle_beta   90.00
_cell.angle_gamma   90.00
#
_symmetry.space_group_name_H-M   'P 1'
#
loop_
_entity.id
_entity.type
_entity.pdbx_description
1 polymer ?
#
loop_
_entity_poly.entity_id
_entity_poly.type
_entity_poly.pdbx_seq_one_letter_code
_entity_poly.pdbx_strand_id
1 'polypeptide(L)'
;MLIDQIKALASDIRMQMLEWLKDPEGNFPPQGHDAPTVIGICMTDLQHKAGLSASSTSSHLAILQQAGLVDATRIGKWTYFRRNEAVIAAFAEQLKREL
;
A
#
# COMPACT_ATOMS: atom_id res chain seq x y z
N MET A 1 12.36 1.05 11.18
CA MET A 1 12.29 2.01 12.32
C MET A 1 11.62 3.30 11.85
N LEU A 2 11.24 4.22 12.75
CA LEU A 2 10.49 5.46 12.43
C LEU A 2 11.02 6.22 11.21
N ILE A 3 12.35 6.35 11.10
CA ILE A 3 13.01 7.01 9.96
C ILE A 3 12.74 6.29 8.64
N ASP A 4 12.69 4.96 8.62
CA ASP A 4 12.41 4.17 7.41
C ASP A 4 10.97 4.39 6.93
N GLN A 5 10.02 4.51 7.86
CA GLN A 5 8.64 4.85 7.55
C GLN A 5 8.54 6.27 6.99
N ILE A 6 9.22 7.26 7.57
CA ILE A 6 9.27 8.62 7.04
C ILE A 6 9.89 8.64 5.64
N LYS A 7 11.01 7.96 5.42
CA LYS A 7 11.64 7.83 4.10
C LYS A 7 10.72 7.14 3.09
N ALA A 8 9.99 6.10 3.51
CA ALA A 8 8.99 5.46 2.69
C ALA A 8 7.84 6.43 2.35
N LEU A 9 7.40 7.29 3.26
CA LEU A 9 6.34 8.26 2.96
C LEU A 9 6.80 9.49 2.19
N ALA A 10 8.11 9.79 2.16
CA ALA A 10 8.71 10.90 1.40
C ALA A 10 8.73 10.64 -0.13
N SER A 11 7.57 10.32 -0.70
CA SER A 11 7.34 10.14 -2.14
C SER A 11 5.85 10.28 -2.44
N ASP A 12 5.51 11.17 -3.35
CA ASP A 12 4.13 11.45 -3.75
C ASP A 12 3.40 10.20 -4.23
N ILE A 13 4.05 9.38 -5.05
CA ILE A 13 3.48 8.13 -5.56
C ILE A 13 3.15 7.15 -4.43
N ARG A 14 4.03 7.01 -3.43
CA ARG A 14 3.78 6.06 -2.32
C ARG A 14 2.66 6.56 -1.41
N MET A 15 2.57 7.88 -1.21
CA MET A 15 1.44 8.51 -0.51
C MET A 15 0.12 8.30 -1.27
N GLN A 16 0.10 8.49 -2.58
CA GLN A 16 -1.08 8.24 -3.42
C GLN A 16 -1.51 6.77 -3.38
N MET A 17 -0.56 5.83 -3.45
CA MET A 17 -0.87 4.40 -3.29
C MET A 17 -1.54 4.12 -1.94
N LEU A 18 -1.03 4.67 -0.84
CA LEU A 18 -1.66 4.54 0.47
C LEU A 18 -3.03 5.22 0.52
N GLU A 19 -3.24 6.33 -0.17
CA GLU A 19 -4.54 6.99 -0.25
C GLU A 19 -5.57 6.10 -0.97
N TRP A 20 -5.22 5.55 -2.13
CA TRP A 20 -6.11 4.65 -2.87
C TRP A 20 -6.43 3.38 -2.09
N LEU A 21 -5.44 2.83 -1.39
CA LEU A 21 -5.62 1.62 -0.57
C LEU A 21 -6.43 1.88 0.72
N LYS A 22 -6.67 3.14 1.09
CA LYS A 22 -7.51 3.51 2.25
C LYS A 22 -8.99 3.27 1.97
N ASP A 23 -9.40 3.50 0.72
CA ASP A 23 -10.74 3.23 0.23
C ASP A 23 -10.66 2.43 -1.07
N PRO A 24 -10.36 1.13 -1.00
CA PRO A 24 -10.13 0.32 -2.19
C PRO A 24 -11.40 0.17 -3.05
N GLU A 25 -12.59 0.22 -2.46
CA GLU A 25 -13.87 0.07 -3.17
C GLU A 25 -14.23 1.34 -3.96
N GLY A 26 -13.91 2.53 -3.44
CA GLY A 26 -14.07 3.78 -4.18
C GLY A 26 -12.97 4.03 -5.22
N ASN A 27 -11.80 3.41 -5.07
CA ASN A 27 -10.63 3.68 -5.91
C ASN A 27 -10.36 2.66 -7.02
N PHE A 28 -10.89 1.44 -6.93
CA PHE A 28 -10.60 0.37 -7.89
C PHE A 28 -11.88 -0.29 -8.38
N PRO A 29 -11.89 -0.83 -9.61
CA PRO A 29 -13.05 -1.56 -10.10
C PRO A 29 -13.35 -2.78 -9.21
N PRO A 30 -14.60 -3.27 -9.17
CA PRO A 30 -14.97 -4.46 -8.44
C PRO A 30 -14.09 -5.64 -8.84
N GLN A 31 -13.49 -6.30 -7.85
CA GLN A 31 -12.70 -7.50 -8.07
C GLN A 31 -13.63 -8.72 -8.13
N GLY A 32 -13.41 -9.64 -9.07
CA GLY A 32 -14.21 -10.87 -9.20
C GLY A 32 -13.93 -11.94 -8.12
N HIS A 33 -13.27 -11.57 -7.03
CA HIS A 33 -12.82 -12.46 -5.94
C HIS A 33 -13.33 -11.91 -4.60
N ASP A 34 -12.75 -12.36 -3.48
CA ASP A 34 -13.03 -11.81 -2.14
C ASP A 34 -12.92 -10.28 -2.09
N ALA A 35 -13.60 -9.66 -1.12
CA ALA A 35 -13.69 -8.22 -1.00
C ALA A 35 -12.30 -7.54 -0.95
N PRO A 36 -12.10 -6.41 -1.66
CA PRO A 36 -10.84 -5.66 -1.65
C PRO A 36 -10.32 -5.30 -0.25
N THR A 37 -11.25 -5.11 0.69
CA THR A 37 -10.98 -4.83 2.11
C THR A 37 -10.34 -6.00 2.85
N VAL A 38 -10.56 -7.23 2.38
CA VAL A 38 -10.03 -8.46 2.98
C VAL A 38 -8.69 -8.84 2.36
N ILE A 39 -8.65 -8.95 1.02
CA ILE A 39 -7.48 -9.46 0.30
C ILE A 39 -6.52 -8.37 -0.19
N GLY A 40 -7.00 -7.13 -0.33
CA GLY A 40 -6.24 -6.02 -0.92
C GLY A 40 -6.50 -5.83 -2.41
N ILE A 41 -5.67 -5.01 -3.05
CA ILE A 41 -5.71 -4.68 -4.48
C ILE A 41 -4.58 -5.40 -5.21
N CYS A 42 -4.89 -5.99 -6.37
CA CYS A 42 -3.89 -6.63 -7.21
C CYS A 42 -2.83 -5.62 -7.67
N MET A 43 -1.57 -6.06 -7.73
CA MET A 43 -0.47 -5.27 -8.27
C MET A 43 -0.78 -4.67 -9.65
N THR A 44 -1.48 -5.39 -10.52
CA THR A 44 -1.82 -4.93 -11.87
C THR A 44 -2.78 -3.75 -11.85
N ASP A 45 -3.76 -3.73 -10.95
CA ASP A 45 -4.69 -2.61 -10.82
C ASP A 45 -3.99 -1.37 -10.25
N LEU A 46 -3.09 -1.57 -9.28
CA LEU A 46 -2.22 -0.50 -8.78
C LEU A 46 -1.31 0.06 -9.87
N GLN A 47 -0.72 -0.81 -10.70
CA GLN A 47 0.11 -0.42 -11.83
C GLN A 47 -0.68 0.42 -12.83
N HIS A 48 -1.87 -0.04 -13.23
CA HIS A 48 -2.74 0.67 -14.16
C HIS A 48 -3.16 2.04 -13.62
N LYS A 49 -3.58 2.11 -12.35
CA LYS A 49 -3.99 3.37 -11.72
C LYS A 49 -2.82 4.34 -11.54
N ALA A 50 -1.62 3.84 -11.23
CA ALA A 50 -0.42 4.65 -11.09
C ALA A 50 0.16 5.13 -12.44
N GLY A 51 -0.21 4.50 -13.56
CA GLY A 51 0.37 4.80 -14.88
C GLY A 51 1.87 4.47 -14.96
N LEU A 52 2.34 3.52 -14.13
CA LEU A 52 3.74 3.16 -14.02
C LEU A 52 4.03 1.80 -14.67
N SER A 53 5.32 1.52 -14.89
CA SER A 53 5.76 0.18 -15.27
C SER A 53 5.53 -0.82 -14.10
N ALA A 54 5.46 -2.11 -14.42
CA ALA A 54 5.35 -3.16 -13.41
C ALA A 54 6.54 -3.14 -12.43
N SER A 55 7.77 -2.92 -12.93
CA SER A 55 8.96 -2.86 -12.07
C SER A 55 8.93 -1.65 -11.14
N SER A 56 8.60 -0.45 -11.66
CA SER A 56 8.46 0.76 -10.84
C SER A 56 7.39 0.60 -9.77
N THR A 57 6.22 0.08 -10.13
CA THR A 57 5.11 -0.17 -9.19
C THR A 57 5.54 -1.15 -8.10
N SER A 58 6.17 -2.27 -8.50
CA SER A 58 6.71 -3.26 -7.57
C SER A 58 7.73 -2.66 -6.61
N SER A 59 8.63 -1.79 -7.08
CA SER A 59 9.63 -1.13 -6.23
C SER A 59 8.98 -0.21 -5.19
N HIS A 60 7.97 0.57 -5.57
CA HIS A 60 7.24 1.43 -4.63
C HIS A 60 6.51 0.61 -3.55
N LEU A 61 5.83 -0.46 -3.95
CA LEU A 61 5.12 -1.34 -3.03
C LEU A 61 6.07 -2.11 -2.12
N ALA A 62 7.23 -2.54 -2.63
CA ALA A 62 8.27 -3.18 -1.84
C ALA A 62 8.81 -2.26 -0.74
N ILE A 63 9.04 -0.97 -1.05
CA ILE A 63 9.47 0.04 -0.06
C ILE A 63 8.40 0.22 1.03
N LEU A 64 7.13 0.36 0.64
CA LEU A 64 6.02 0.47 1.60
C LEU A 64 5.90 -0.79 2.47
N GLN A 65 6.08 -1.97 1.88
CA GLN A 65 6.02 -3.25 2.57
C GLN A 65 7.20 -3.41 3.55
N GLN A 66 8.41 -3.05 3.15
CA GLN A 66 9.59 -3.06 4.03
C GLN A 66 9.43 -2.11 5.22
N ALA A 67 8.72 -0.99 5.03
CA ALA A 67 8.36 -0.06 6.09
C ALA A 67 7.16 -0.54 6.95
N GLY A 68 6.55 -1.67 6.61
CA GLY A 68 5.39 -2.23 7.29
C GLY A 68 4.08 -1.48 7.06
N LEU A 69 4.03 -0.53 6.12
CA LEU A 69 2.85 0.31 5.88
C LEU A 69 1.78 -0.41 5.04
N VAL A 70 2.18 -1.45 4.32
CA VAL A 70 1.27 -2.32 3.55
C VAL A 70 1.62 -3.78 3.80
N ASP A 71 0.60 -4.64 3.77
CA ASP A 71 0.76 -6.09 3.71
C ASP A 71 0.68 -6.54 2.25
N ALA A 72 1.42 -7.60 1.91
CA ALA A 72 1.31 -8.28 0.63
C ALA A 72 0.81 -9.71 0.83
N THR A 73 -0.26 -10.08 0.12
CA THR A 73 -0.82 -11.44 0.13
C THR A 73 -0.71 -12.04 -1.25
N ARG A 74 -0.12 -13.23 -1.37
CA ARG A 74 -0.03 -13.94 -2.65
C ARG A 74 -1.16 -14.96 -2.77
N ILE A 75 -1.98 -14.81 -3.81
CA ILE A 75 -3.08 -15.73 -4.13
C ILE A 75 -2.85 -16.22 -5.56
N GLY A 76 -2.47 -17.49 -5.69
CA GLY A 76 -2.07 -18.08 -6.97
C GLY A 76 -0.88 -17.35 -7.60
N LYS A 77 -1.10 -16.77 -8.79
CA LYS A 77 -0.07 -16.03 -9.55
C LYS A 77 -0.02 -14.53 -9.22
N TRP A 78 -0.97 -14.02 -8.45
CA TRP A 78 -1.13 -12.59 -8.21
C TRP A 78 -0.75 -12.22 -6.78
N THR A 79 -0.21 -11.01 -6.62
CA THR A 79 0.09 -10.41 -5.33
C THR A 79 -0.84 -9.23 -5.10
N TYR A 80 -1.47 -9.22 -3.95
CA TYR A 80 -2.42 -8.21 -3.51
C TYR A 80 -1.83 -7.40 -2.39
N PHE A 81 -2.09 -6.10 -2.38
CA PHE A 81 -1.56 -5.17 -1.39
C PHE A 81 -2.71 -4.49 -0.66
N ARG A 82 -2.59 -4.37 0.66
CA ARG A 82 -3.53 -3.63 1.51
C ARG A 82 -2.78 -2.81 2.53
N ARG A 83 -3.39 -1.74 3.05
CA ARG A 83 -2.82 -0.98 4.16
C ARG A 83 -2.75 -1.84 5.41
N ASN A 84 -1.64 -1.70 6.14
CA ASN A 84 -1.53 -2.23 7.48
C ASN A 84 -1.95 -1.13 8.47
N GLU A 85 -3.26 -1.03 8.74
CA GLU A 85 -3.80 0.04 9.59
C GLU A 85 -3.23 0.02 11.02
N ALA A 86 -2.88 -1.16 11.55
CA ALA A 86 -2.27 -1.27 12.87
C ALA A 86 -0.90 -0.60 12.91
N VAL A 87 -0.04 -0.86 11.92
CA VAL A 87 1.28 -0.23 11.82
C VAL A 87 1.17 1.26 11.52
N ILE A 88 0.24 1.67 10.66
CA ILE A 88 0.01 3.09 10.33
C ILE A 88 -0.45 3.86 11.58
N ALA A 89 -1.38 3.32 12.37
CA ALA A 89 -1.82 3.94 13.62
C ALA A 89 -0.69 4.04 14.64
N ALA A 90 0.09 2.97 14.81
CA ALA A 90 1.25 2.97 15.70
C ALA A 90 2.31 4.00 15.28
N PHE A 91 2.56 4.13 13.97
CA PHE A 91 3.46 5.12 13.41
C PHE A 91 2.97 6.56 13.65
N ALA A 92 1.69 6.84 13.43
CA ALA A 92 1.11 8.17 13.68
C ALA A 92 1.21 8.56 15.15
N GLU A 93 0.94 7.62 16.06
CA GLU A 93 1.10 7.84 17.50
C GLU A 93 2.57 8.04 17.90
N GLN A 94 3.51 7.36 17.24
CA GLN A 94 4.93 7.59 17.48
C GLN A 94 5.38 8.97 16.97
N LEU A 95 4.97 9.38 15.78
CA LEU A 95 5.26 10.72 15.25
C LEU A 95 4.77 11.82 16.19
N LYS A 96 3.53 11.70 16.70
CA LYS A 96 2.94 12.65 17.65
C LYS A 96 3.68 12.76 18.97
N ARG A 97 4.45 11.73 19.37
CA ARG A 97 5.25 11.75 20.59
C ARG A 97 6.62 12.41 20.40
N GLU A 98 7.19 12.27 19.21
CA GLU A 98 8.56 12.69 18.90
C GLU A 98 8.63 14.12 18.31
N LEU A 99 7.51 14.67 17.84
CA LEU A 99 7.34 16.01 17.25
C LEU A 99 6.27 16.81 18.01
#